data_AF-A0A962F2P7-F1
#
_entry.id   AF-A0A962F2P7-F1
#
_cell.length_a   1.000
_cell.length_b   1.000
_cell.length_c   1.000
_cell.angle_alpha   90.00
_cell.angle_beta   90.00
_cell.angle_gamma   90.00
#
_symmetry.space_group_name_H-M   'P 1'
#
loop_
_entity.id
_entity.type
_entity.pdbx_description
1 polymer ?
#
loop_
_entity_poly.entity_id
_entity_poly.type
_entity_poly.pdbx_seq_one_letter_code
_entity_poly.pdbx_strand_id
1 'polypeptide(L)'
;MSNIGLKETLNRLGLNQSEFARLIDMSTRSVSLWATGETPLPGPVAAYLRALQLLPAEQRAEEIRRVQDRSKMIDEGLYNIECCAKVANPTGGEIGSALAVLRNGKILGSDRWGAVFSGSYEFDRACRKNTVHLRLQVPPDAELVTGFAAGPEGAILEVFGKFDRAAPLSRAIADVAGQPLEVTMTFLGALPN
;
A
#
# COMPACT_ATOMS: atom_id res chain seq x y z
N MET A 1 7.11 39.84 -3.28
CA MET A 1 7.42 38.61 -2.52
C MET A 1 8.82 38.19 -2.92
N SER A 2 9.76 38.13 -1.98
CA SER A 2 11.16 37.82 -2.26
C SER A 2 11.25 36.51 -3.03
N ASN A 3 11.86 36.56 -4.21
CA ASN A 3 11.94 35.48 -5.19
C ASN A 3 12.93 34.40 -4.70
N ILE A 4 12.59 33.77 -3.58
CA ILE A 4 13.34 32.66 -3.00
C ILE A 4 13.21 31.51 -4.00
N GLY A 5 14.30 31.21 -4.70
CA GLY A 5 14.34 30.13 -5.68
C GLY A 5 13.88 28.80 -5.07
N LEU A 6 13.30 27.92 -5.89
CA LEU A 6 12.77 26.63 -5.45
C LEU A 6 13.75 25.87 -4.54
N LYS A 7 15.04 25.87 -4.88
CA LYS A 7 16.09 25.21 -4.09
C LYS A 7 16.15 25.70 -2.64
N GLU A 8 16.04 27.01 -2.42
CA GLU A 8 16.08 27.58 -1.08
C GLU A 8 14.76 27.31 -0.32
N THR A 9 13.63 27.32 -1.02
CA THR A 9 12.35 26.90 -0.44
C THR A 9 12.42 25.45 0.05
N LEU A 10 12.97 24.53 -0.74
CA LEU A 10 13.13 23.13 -0.35
C LEU A 10 14.06 22.97 0.85
N ASN A 11 15.20 23.67 0.87
CA ASN A 11 16.12 23.65 2.00
C ASN A 11 15.46 24.10 3.31
N ARG A 12 14.62 25.15 3.28
CA ARG A 12 13.86 25.60 4.47
C ARG A 12 12.82 24.61 4.93
N LEU A 13 12.29 23.80 4.01
CA LEU A 13 11.39 22.70 4.31
C LEU A 13 12.14 21.43 4.75
N GLY A 14 13.48 21.41 4.72
CA GLY A 14 14.27 20.22 5.02
C GLY A 14 14.14 19.12 3.97
N LEU A 15 13.79 19.49 2.73
CA LEU A 15 13.60 18.59 1.61
C LEU A 15 14.73 18.75 0.60
N ASN A 16 15.18 17.63 0.03
CA ASN A 16 15.99 17.66 -1.19
C ASN A 16 15.10 17.52 -2.45
N GLN A 17 15.68 17.75 -3.63
CA GLN A 17 14.94 17.71 -4.89
C GLN A 17 14.35 16.33 -5.19
N SER A 18 15.01 15.24 -4.82
CA SER A 18 14.50 13.88 -5.03
C SER A 18 13.33 13.53 -4.12
N GLU A 19 13.35 14.02 -2.87
CA GLU A 19 12.24 13.89 -1.94
C GLU A 19 11.04 14.69 -2.41
N PHE A 20 11.29 15.93 -2.85
CA PHE A 20 10.25 16.78 -3.42
C PHE A 20 9.68 16.20 -4.73
N ALA A 21 10.51 15.61 -5.57
CA ALA A 21 10.06 14.93 -6.79
C ALA A 21 9.09 13.78 -6.46
N ARG A 22 9.45 12.94 -5.48
CA ARG A 22 8.56 11.89 -4.97
C ARG A 22 7.27 12.44 -4.35
N LEU A 23 7.36 13.58 -3.67
CA LEU A 23 6.23 14.23 -3.00
C LEU A 23 5.09 14.60 -3.95
N ILE A 24 5.43 15.02 -5.16
CA ILE A 24 4.47 15.50 -6.16
C ILE A 24 4.33 14.54 -7.34
N ASP A 25 4.85 13.30 -7.21
CA ASP A 25 4.88 12.27 -8.25
C ASP A 25 5.47 12.73 -9.59
N MET A 26 6.63 13.40 -9.52
CA MET A 26 7.35 13.92 -10.69
C MET A 26 8.78 13.39 -10.75
N SER A 27 9.41 13.52 -11.92
CA SER A 27 10.82 13.17 -12.06
C SER A 27 11.72 14.18 -11.34
N THR A 28 12.83 13.71 -10.76
CA THR A 28 13.87 14.58 -10.19
C THR A 28 14.42 15.57 -11.24
N ARG A 29 14.43 15.16 -12.51
CA ARG A 29 14.81 16.03 -13.63
C ARG A 29 13.88 17.22 -13.77
N SER A 30 12.56 16.99 -13.75
CA SER A 30 11.56 18.07 -13.81
C SER A 30 11.77 19.07 -12.69
N VAL A 31 11.98 18.59 -11.46
CA VAL A 31 12.26 19.45 -10.30
C VAL A 31 13.57 20.23 -10.47
N SER A 32 14.61 19.59 -11.02
CA SER A 32 15.88 20.26 -11.30
C SER A 32 15.70 21.40 -12.31
N LEU A 33 14.94 21.20 -13.38
CA LEU A 33 14.67 22.23 -14.39
C LEU A 33 13.91 23.43 -13.80
N TRP A 34 13.02 23.21 -12.83
CA TRP A 34 12.36 24.30 -12.11
C TRP A 34 13.30 25.02 -11.14
N ALA A 35 14.23 24.27 -10.53
CA ALA A 35 15.19 24.82 -9.59
C ALA A 35 16.30 25.64 -10.26
N THR A 36 16.68 25.29 -11.50
CA THR A 36 17.62 26.06 -12.33
C THR A 36 16.95 27.23 -13.06
N GLY A 37 15.61 27.24 -13.12
CA GLY A 37 14.84 28.26 -13.85
C GLY A 37 14.76 28.01 -15.35
N GLU A 38 15.26 26.86 -15.84
CA GLU A 38 15.13 26.45 -17.24
C GLU A 38 13.67 26.26 -17.66
N THR A 39 12.82 25.83 -16.72
CA THR A 39 11.37 25.79 -16.92
C THR A 39 10.64 26.45 -15.75
N PRO A 40 9.50 27.11 -16.00
CA PRO A 40 8.72 27.74 -14.94
C PRO A 40 8.12 26.68 -14.00
N LEU A 41 8.08 26.99 -12.71
CA LEU A 41 7.43 26.16 -11.71
C LEU A 41 5.91 26.11 -11.97
N PRO A 42 5.29 24.93 -12.11
CA PRO A 42 3.85 24.83 -12.33
C PRO A 42 3.04 25.45 -11.18
N GLY A 43 1.95 26.14 -11.51
CA GLY A 43 1.08 26.82 -10.55
C GLY A 43 0.59 25.94 -9.39
N PRO A 44 0.11 24.70 -9.64
CA PRO A 44 -0.30 23.78 -8.57
C PRO A 44 0.84 23.43 -7.61
N VAL A 45 2.06 23.22 -8.14
CA VAL A 45 3.26 22.92 -7.34
C VAL A 45 3.64 24.12 -6.48
N ALA A 46 3.59 25.33 -7.04
CA ALA A 46 3.82 26.56 -6.27
C ALA A 46 2.77 26.77 -5.17
N ALA A 47 1.49 26.45 -5.44
CA ALA A 47 0.43 26.53 -4.45
C ALA A 47 0.65 25.54 -3.31
N TYR A 48 1.05 24.30 -3.62
CA TYR A 48 1.37 23.28 -2.62
C TYR A 48 2.53 23.67 -1.72
N LEU A 49 3.63 24.19 -2.29
CA LEU A 49 4.77 24.69 -1.51
C LEU A 49 4.39 25.83 -0.57
N ARG A 50 3.53 26.76 -1.03
CA ARG A 50 3.00 27.83 -0.17
C ARG A 50 2.18 27.27 0.98
N ALA A 51 1.30 26.30 0.72
CA ALA A 51 0.52 25.65 1.77
C ALA A 51 1.44 25.01 2.82
N LEU A 52 2.47 24.25 2.40
CA LEU A 52 3.45 23.65 3.31
C LEU A 52 4.19 24.67 4.17
N GLN A 53 4.56 25.83 3.60
CA GLN A 53 5.23 26.91 4.33
C GLN A 53 4.32 27.58 5.37
N LEU A 54 3.00 27.58 5.15
CA LEU A 54 2.02 28.16 6.07
C LEU A 54 1.64 27.20 7.21
N LEU A 55 1.89 25.90 7.07
CA LEU A 55 1.62 24.93 8.13
C LEU A 55 2.53 25.17 9.36
N PRO A 56 2.00 25.01 10.59
CA PRO A 56 2.78 24.88 11.81
C PRO A 56 3.87 23.81 11.67
N ALA A 57 5.00 23.98 12.37
CA ALA A 57 6.17 23.11 12.22
C ALA A 57 5.84 21.62 12.42
N GLU A 58 4.99 21.28 13.39
CA GLU A 58 4.54 19.90 13.64
C GLU A 58 3.72 19.33 12.49
N GLN A 59 2.74 20.09 12.00
CA GLN A 59 1.88 19.66 10.88
C GLN A 59 2.68 19.55 9.57
N ARG A 60 3.64 20.44 9.36
CA ARG A 60 4.56 20.39 8.22
C ARG A 60 5.46 19.17 8.30
N ALA A 61 6.04 18.89 9.46
CA ALA A 61 6.87 17.70 9.69
C ALA A 61 6.05 16.43 9.47
N GLU A 62 4.79 16.43 9.91
CA GLU A 62 3.85 15.32 9.70
C GLU A 62 3.52 15.11 8.22
N GLU A 63 3.25 16.19 7.46
CA GLU A 63 2.98 16.11 6.03
C GLU A 63 4.21 15.63 5.24
N ILE A 64 5.41 16.12 5.57
CA ILE A 64 6.68 15.64 4.97
C ILE A 64 6.91 14.16 5.30
N ARG A 65 6.69 13.75 6.56
CA ARG A 65 6.84 12.36 7.00
C ARG A 65 5.84 11.43 6.30
N ARG A 66 4.58 11.83 6.19
CA ARG A 66 3.52 11.09 5.49
C ARG A 66 3.94 10.73 4.07
N VAL A 67 4.60 11.65 3.40
CA VAL A 67 5.03 11.46 2.02
C VAL A 67 6.25 10.57 1.93
N GLN A 68 7.23 10.76 2.81
CA GLN A 68 8.38 9.85 2.89
C GLN A 68 7.90 8.41 3.11
N ASP A 69 6.87 8.21 3.94
CA ASP A 69 6.26 6.92 4.20
C ASP A 69 5.37 6.40 3.06
N ARG A 70 4.79 7.27 2.21
CA ARG A 70 3.97 6.84 1.05
C ARG A 70 4.69 5.83 0.16
N SER A 71 6.01 5.99 0.00
CA SER A 71 6.86 5.05 -0.76
C SER A 71 6.95 3.63 -0.17
N LYS A 72 6.50 3.43 1.08
CA LYS A 72 6.46 2.16 1.81
C LYS A 72 5.02 1.65 2.01
N MET A 73 4.03 2.46 1.68
CA MET A 73 2.63 2.08 1.76
C MET A 73 2.24 1.25 0.54
N ILE A 74 1.27 0.35 0.69
CA ILE A 74 0.72 -0.40 -0.45
C ILE A 74 0.06 0.59 -1.45
N ASP A 75 0.28 0.36 -2.75
CA ASP A 75 -0.28 1.21 -3.80
C ASP A 75 -1.78 0.93 -3.98
N GLU A 76 -2.55 1.91 -4.47
CA GLU A 76 -3.93 1.62 -4.85
C GLU A 76 -3.95 0.92 -6.20
N GLY A 77 -4.84 -0.06 -6.37
CA GLY A 77 -4.84 -0.86 -7.58
C GLY A 77 -5.40 -2.26 -7.43
N LEU A 78 -5.10 -3.06 -8.45
CA LEU A 78 -5.45 -4.46 -8.57
C LEU A 78 -4.26 -5.33 -8.17
N TYR A 79 -4.54 -6.42 -7.48
CA TYR A 79 -3.55 -7.33 -6.92
C TYR A 79 -3.92 -8.78 -7.18
N ASN A 80 -2.96 -9.59 -7.62
CA ASN A 80 -3.06 -11.04 -7.53
C ASN A 80 -2.52 -11.48 -6.15
N ILE A 81 -3.26 -12.35 -5.49
CA ILE A 81 -2.92 -12.93 -4.19
C ILE A 81 -2.75 -14.43 -4.39
N GLU A 82 -1.59 -14.96 -4.00
CA GLU A 82 -1.32 -16.40 -4.01
C GLU A 82 -1.06 -16.87 -2.57
N CYS A 83 -1.71 -17.96 -2.19
CA CYS A 83 -1.68 -18.49 -0.84
C CYS A 83 -1.17 -19.94 -0.86
N CYS A 84 -0.24 -20.28 0.05
CA CYS A 84 0.26 -21.63 0.19
C CYS A 84 0.37 -22.02 1.68
N ALA A 85 -0.29 -23.11 2.07
CA ALA A 85 -0.20 -23.66 3.41
C ALA A 85 0.98 -24.66 3.48
N LYS A 86 2.18 -24.17 3.78
CA LYS A 86 3.37 -25.02 3.94
C LYS A 86 3.27 -26.03 5.09
N VAL A 87 2.39 -25.79 6.06
CA VAL A 87 2.26 -26.63 7.27
C VAL A 87 1.47 -27.92 7.00
N ALA A 88 0.57 -27.94 6.02
CA ALA A 88 -0.28 -29.11 5.75
C ALA A 88 0.33 -30.11 4.75
N ASN A 89 1.22 -29.68 3.84
CA ASN A 89 1.77 -30.59 2.82
C ASN A 89 3.16 -30.15 2.29
N PRO A 90 4.27 -30.73 2.80
CA PRO A 90 5.63 -30.36 2.38
C PRO A 90 5.96 -30.71 0.93
N THR A 91 5.18 -31.58 0.30
CA THR A 91 5.39 -32.14 -1.04
C THR A 91 4.60 -31.45 -2.16
N GLY A 92 3.90 -30.35 -1.86
CA GLY A 92 3.11 -29.60 -2.84
C GLY A 92 1.69 -29.37 -2.35
N GLY A 93 1.53 -28.44 -1.41
CA GLY A 93 0.21 -27.95 -1.03
C GLY A 93 -0.47 -27.24 -2.19
N GLU A 94 -1.80 -27.34 -2.27
CA GLU A 94 -2.57 -26.58 -3.25
C GLU A 94 -2.31 -25.08 -3.09
N ILE A 95 -2.02 -24.42 -4.21
CA ILE A 95 -1.85 -22.98 -4.26
C ILE A 95 -3.23 -22.37 -4.49
N GLY A 96 -3.71 -21.62 -3.51
CA GLY A 96 -4.89 -20.78 -3.66
C GLY A 96 -4.53 -19.51 -4.42
N SER A 97 -5.41 -19.03 -5.28
CA SER A 97 -5.24 -17.74 -5.97
C SER A 97 -6.53 -16.93 -5.88
N ALA A 98 -6.37 -15.63 -5.64
CA ALA A 98 -7.44 -14.67 -5.54
C ALA A 98 -7.07 -13.33 -6.17
N LEU A 99 -8.09 -12.55 -6.49
CA LEU A 99 -7.95 -11.19 -6.99
C LEU A 99 -8.40 -10.21 -5.91
N ALA A 100 -7.64 -9.15 -5.68
CA ALA A 100 -7.96 -8.10 -4.73
C ALA A 100 -7.89 -6.72 -5.38
N VAL A 101 -8.79 -5.84 -4.96
CA VAL A 101 -8.82 -4.41 -5.27
C VAL A 101 -8.55 -3.66 -3.98
N LEU A 102 -7.60 -2.73 -4.04
CA LEU A 102 -7.33 -1.77 -2.97
C LEU A 102 -7.66 -0.35 -3.44
N ARG A 103 -8.55 0.32 -2.72
CA ARG A 103 -8.91 1.72 -2.95
C ARG A 103 -9.22 2.41 -1.63
N ASN A 104 -8.65 3.59 -1.39
CA ASN A 104 -8.86 4.40 -0.19
C ASN A 104 -8.64 3.62 1.11
N GLY A 105 -7.61 2.78 1.15
CA GLY A 105 -7.31 1.93 2.32
C GLY A 105 -8.28 0.75 2.53
N LYS A 106 -9.26 0.55 1.66
CA LYS A 106 -10.20 -0.57 1.70
C LYS A 106 -9.82 -1.66 0.71
N ILE A 107 -9.89 -2.89 1.18
CA ILE A 107 -9.58 -4.09 0.39
C ILE A 107 -10.88 -4.83 0.14
N LEU A 108 -11.09 -5.27 -1.09
CA LEU A 108 -12.14 -6.21 -1.48
C LEU A 108 -11.53 -7.22 -2.45
N GLY A 109 -11.88 -8.49 -2.32
CA GLY A 109 -11.43 -9.48 -3.27
C GLY A 109 -12.19 -10.79 -3.16
N SER A 110 -11.87 -11.69 -4.08
CA SER A 110 -12.45 -13.02 -4.13
C SER A 110 -11.52 -14.01 -4.79
N ASP A 111 -11.70 -15.29 -4.49
CA ASP A 111 -11.05 -16.37 -5.21
C ASP A 111 -11.98 -16.96 -6.29
N ARG A 112 -11.45 -17.95 -7.03
CA ARG A 112 -12.21 -18.67 -8.06
C ARG A 112 -13.26 -19.65 -7.52
N TRP A 113 -13.21 -19.96 -6.23
CA TRP A 113 -14.07 -20.94 -5.56
C TRP A 113 -15.26 -20.28 -4.86
N GLY A 114 -15.34 -18.94 -4.90
CA GLY A 114 -16.46 -18.16 -4.38
C GLY A 114 -16.24 -17.60 -2.99
N ALA A 115 -15.05 -17.78 -2.40
CA ALA A 115 -14.71 -17.10 -1.16
C ALA A 115 -14.51 -15.61 -1.42
N VAL A 116 -15.06 -14.76 -0.55
CA VAL A 116 -15.02 -13.30 -0.67
C VAL A 116 -14.37 -12.73 0.58
N PHE A 117 -13.46 -11.78 0.42
CA PHE A 117 -12.85 -11.09 1.55
C PHE A 117 -12.96 -9.58 1.41
N SER A 118 -13.11 -8.91 2.55
CA SER A 118 -13.16 -7.46 2.62
C SER A 118 -12.48 -6.95 3.87
N GLY A 119 -11.94 -5.74 3.84
CA GLY A 119 -11.29 -5.17 5.01
C GLY A 119 -10.54 -3.88 4.72
N SER A 120 -9.46 -3.67 5.46
CA SER A 120 -8.63 -2.47 5.33
C SER A 120 -7.16 -2.76 5.58
N TYR A 121 -6.32 -1.83 5.15
CA TYR A 121 -4.93 -1.80 5.58
C TYR A 121 -4.60 -0.47 6.24
N GLU A 122 -3.66 -0.53 7.18
CA GLU A 122 -3.08 0.64 7.83
C GLU A 122 -1.55 0.51 7.80
N PHE A 123 -0.86 1.63 7.60
CA PHE A 123 0.60 1.63 7.66
C PHE A 123 1.06 1.89 9.09
N ASP A 124 1.63 0.87 9.72
CA ASP A 124 2.29 0.99 11.01
C ASP A 124 3.67 1.62 10.82
N ARG A 125 3.78 2.88 11.25
CA ARG A 125 5.00 3.67 11.12
C ARG A 125 6.13 3.20 12.03
N ALA A 126 5.81 2.64 13.20
CA ALA A 126 6.82 2.19 14.16
C ALA A 126 7.56 0.98 13.59
N CYS A 127 6.80 0.04 13.02
CA CYS A 127 7.37 -1.16 12.41
C CYS A 127 7.69 -1.01 10.92
N ARG A 128 7.25 0.08 10.27
CA ARG A 128 7.33 0.31 8.82
C ARG A 128 6.70 -0.83 8.01
N LYS A 129 5.57 -1.36 8.49
CA LYS A 129 4.83 -2.46 7.86
C LYS A 129 3.40 -2.05 7.57
N ASN A 130 2.82 -2.60 6.53
CA ASN A 130 1.41 -2.45 6.22
C ASN A 130 0.66 -3.57 6.94
N THR A 131 -0.14 -3.21 7.93
CA THR A 131 -0.99 -4.15 8.65
C THR A 131 -2.31 -4.26 7.90
N VAL A 132 -2.64 -5.46 7.46
CA VAL A 132 -3.85 -5.79 6.71
C VAL A 132 -4.77 -6.59 7.63
N HIS A 133 -6.04 -6.17 7.66
CA HIS A 133 -7.11 -6.80 8.41
C HIS A 133 -8.25 -7.12 7.45
N LEU A 134 -8.57 -8.39 7.28
CA LEU A 134 -9.65 -8.83 6.38
C LEU A 134 -10.62 -9.74 7.12
N ARG A 135 -11.87 -9.64 6.71
CA ARG A 135 -12.93 -10.61 7.01
C ARG A 135 -13.15 -11.46 5.76
N LEU A 136 -12.85 -12.75 5.86
CA LEU A 136 -13.03 -13.75 4.83
C LEU A 136 -14.36 -14.48 5.03
N GLN A 137 -15.22 -14.48 4.02
CA GLN A 137 -16.44 -15.26 3.95
C GLN A 137 -16.18 -16.51 3.11
N VAL A 138 -16.32 -17.66 3.75
CA VAL A 138 -16.11 -18.97 3.17
C VAL A 138 -17.48 -19.57 2.84
N PRO A 139 -17.71 -20.04 1.60
CA PRO A 139 -18.98 -20.67 1.22
C PRO A 139 -19.30 -21.92 2.04
N PRO A 140 -20.58 -22.33 2.10
CA PRO A 140 -20.99 -23.62 2.63
C PRO A 140 -20.16 -24.79 2.10
N ASP A 141 -19.79 -25.70 3.00
CA ASP A 141 -19.10 -26.97 2.70
C ASP A 141 -17.76 -26.80 1.96
N ALA A 142 -17.21 -25.58 1.89
CA ALA A 142 -15.92 -25.31 1.25
C ALA A 142 -14.75 -25.60 2.20
N GLU A 143 -13.64 -26.03 1.64
CA GLU A 143 -12.38 -26.24 2.35
C GLU A 143 -11.33 -25.22 1.91
N LEU A 144 -10.68 -24.57 2.87
CA LEU A 144 -9.58 -23.65 2.63
C LEU A 144 -8.27 -24.41 2.40
N VAL A 145 -7.30 -23.76 1.74
CA VAL A 145 -5.94 -24.29 1.58
C VAL A 145 -5.23 -24.62 2.90
N THR A 146 -5.72 -24.07 4.03
CA THR A 146 -5.24 -24.38 5.38
C THR A 146 -5.77 -25.71 5.92
N GLY A 147 -6.70 -26.37 5.22
CA GLY A 147 -7.45 -27.55 5.68
C GLY A 147 -8.66 -27.20 6.56
N PHE A 148 -8.99 -25.92 6.73
CA PHE A 148 -10.21 -25.51 7.42
C PHE A 148 -11.43 -25.82 6.54
N ALA A 149 -12.34 -26.66 7.05
CA ALA A 149 -13.62 -26.95 6.40
C ALA A 149 -14.75 -26.11 7.01
N ALA A 150 -15.45 -25.36 6.17
CA ALA A 150 -16.67 -24.66 6.56
C ALA A 150 -17.83 -25.66 6.71
N GLY A 151 -18.75 -25.37 7.64
CA GLY A 151 -19.98 -26.14 7.77
C GLY A 151 -21.02 -25.79 6.68
N PRO A 152 -22.24 -26.33 6.78
CA PRO A 152 -23.31 -26.11 5.81
C PRO A 152 -23.81 -24.67 5.75
N GLU A 153 -23.50 -23.85 6.75
CA GLU A 153 -23.82 -22.42 6.79
C GLU A 153 -22.67 -21.53 6.27
N GLY A 154 -21.56 -22.14 5.83
CA GLY A 154 -20.33 -21.44 5.54
C GLY A 154 -19.58 -21.02 6.81
N ALA A 155 -18.60 -20.13 6.65
CA ALA A 155 -17.84 -19.60 7.78
C ALA A 155 -17.40 -18.15 7.53
N ILE A 156 -17.11 -17.45 8.62
CA ILE A 156 -16.53 -16.11 8.59
C ILE A 156 -15.26 -16.15 9.43
N LEU A 157 -14.13 -15.85 8.80
CA LEU A 157 -12.81 -15.88 9.44
C LEU A 157 -12.19 -14.50 9.40
N GLU A 158 -11.46 -14.16 10.46
CA GLU A 158 -10.58 -13.01 10.47
C GLU A 158 -9.21 -13.41 9.92
N VAL A 159 -8.63 -12.53 9.10
CA VAL A 159 -7.32 -12.69 8.49
C VAL A 159 -6.48 -11.47 8.81
N PHE A 160 -5.28 -11.72 9.34
CA PHE A 160 -4.35 -10.68 9.75
C PHE A 160 -3.01 -10.90 9.05
N GLY A 161 -2.39 -9.83 8.55
CA GLY A 161 -1.05 -9.95 7.97
C GLY A 161 -0.27 -8.65 8.02
N LYS A 162 1.06 -8.76 8.03
CA LYS A 162 1.97 -7.61 7.97
C LYS A 162 2.83 -7.72 6.72
N PHE A 163 2.70 -6.72 5.85
CA PHE A 163 3.28 -6.74 4.50
C PHE A 163 4.24 -5.58 4.29
N ASP A 164 5.34 -5.83 3.58
CA ASP A 164 6.07 -4.77 2.89
C ASP A 164 5.26 -4.27 1.67
N ARG A 165 5.58 -3.07 1.17
CA ARG A 165 5.01 -2.59 -0.09
C ARG A 165 5.30 -3.59 -1.22
N ALA A 166 4.27 -3.97 -1.96
CA ALA A 166 4.42 -4.75 -3.18
C ALA A 166 4.88 -3.84 -4.32
N ALA A 167 6.10 -4.03 -4.82
CA ALA A 167 6.64 -3.29 -5.97
C ALA A 167 7.63 -4.16 -6.79
N PRO A 168 7.14 -5.11 -7.60
CA PRO A 168 5.74 -5.48 -7.81
C PRO A 168 5.25 -6.57 -6.85
N LEU A 169 6.15 -7.22 -6.11
CA LEU A 169 5.85 -8.42 -5.34
C LEU A 169 6.18 -8.20 -3.85
N SER A 170 5.33 -8.72 -2.98
CA SER A 170 5.55 -8.77 -1.52
C SER A 170 5.18 -10.17 -1.01
N ARG A 171 5.95 -10.68 -0.05
CA ARG A 171 5.67 -11.95 0.62
C ARG A 171 5.53 -11.72 2.11
N ALA A 172 4.54 -12.38 2.72
CA ALA A 172 4.33 -12.34 4.15
C ALA A 172 3.74 -13.65 4.66
N ILE A 173 3.71 -13.78 5.98
CA ILE A 173 2.89 -14.78 6.67
C ILE A 173 1.65 -14.05 7.17
N ALA A 174 0.48 -14.51 6.73
CA ALA A 174 -0.80 -14.10 7.27
C ALA A 174 -1.28 -15.15 8.29
N ASP A 175 -2.01 -14.70 9.30
CA ASP A 175 -2.78 -15.56 10.19
C ASP A 175 -4.20 -15.66 9.64
N VAL A 176 -4.66 -16.88 9.40
CA VAL A 176 -6.04 -17.19 9.00
C VAL A 176 -6.63 -18.09 10.07
N ALA A 177 -7.49 -17.53 10.94
CA ALA A 177 -8.09 -18.26 12.06
C ALA A 177 -7.06 -18.98 12.96
N GLY A 178 -5.93 -18.33 13.25
CA GLY A 178 -4.84 -18.88 14.06
C GLY A 178 -3.86 -19.79 13.31
N GLN A 179 -4.07 -20.01 12.00
CA GLN A 179 -3.19 -20.83 11.16
C GLN A 179 -2.30 -19.95 10.28
N PRO A 180 -0.97 -20.16 10.28
CA PRO A 180 -0.07 -19.39 9.43
C PRO A 180 -0.19 -19.81 7.96
N LEU A 181 -0.35 -18.82 7.09
CA LEU A 181 -0.48 -18.97 5.64
C LEU A 181 0.55 -18.10 4.95
N GLU A 182 1.36 -18.68 4.06
CA GLU A 182 2.27 -17.88 3.24
C GLU A 182 1.46 -17.21 2.12
N VAL A 183 1.60 -15.88 2.03
CA VAL A 183 0.88 -15.05 1.06
C VAL A 183 1.88 -14.31 0.20
N THR A 184 1.73 -14.44 -1.11
CA THR A 184 2.41 -13.61 -2.11
C THR A 184 1.41 -12.64 -2.71
N MET A 185 1.71 -11.35 -2.64
CA MET A 185 0.91 -10.28 -3.25
C MET A 185 1.67 -9.68 -4.41
N THR A 186 1.04 -9.65 -5.59
CA THR A 186 1.61 -9.10 -6.83
C THR A 186 0.73 -7.95 -7.32
N PHE A 187 1.31 -6.75 -7.44
CA PHE A 187 0.65 -5.57 -8.00
C PHE A 187 0.47 -5.74 -9.52
N LEU A 188 -0.77 -5.71 -9.98
CA LEU A 188 -1.12 -5.87 -11.39
C LEU A 188 -1.29 -4.53 -12.12
N GLY A 189 -1.61 -3.47 -11.40
CA GLY A 189 -1.74 -2.13 -11.96
C GLY A 189 -2.69 -1.23 -11.18
N ALA A 190 -2.65 0.06 -11.50
CA ALA A 190 -3.55 1.05 -10.93
C ALA A 190 -5.00 0.85 -11.42
N LEU A 191 -5.97 1.29 -10.62
CA LEU A 191 -7.36 1.35 -11.06
C LEU A 191 -7.54 2.46 -12.11
N PRO A 192 -8.44 2.28 -13.09
CA PRO A 192 -8.84 3.39 -13.96
C PRO A 192 -9.50 4.50 -13.14
N ASN A 193 -9.22 5.75 -13.51
CA ASN A 193 -9.81 6.94 -12.91
C ASN A 193 -11.28 7.12 -13.32
#